data_AF-A0A1V4ZPE0-F1
#
_entry.id   AF-A0A1V4ZPE0-F1
#
_cell.length_a   1.000
_cell.length_b   1.000
_cell.length_c   1.000
_cell.angle_alpha   90.00
_cell.angle_beta   90.00
_cell.angle_gamma   90.00
#
_symmetry.space_group_name_H-M   'P 1'
#
loop_
_entity.id
_entity.type
_entity.pdbx_description
1 polymer ?
#
loop_
_entity_poly.entity_id
_entity_poly.type
_entity_poly.pdbx_seq_one_letter_code
_entity_poly.pdbx_strand_id
1 'polypeptide(L)'
;MNALIRSRKKQIEAFCKEWNIRELQVFGSVTTNNFGPQSDIDIVVDFPKGSRHTLIQLARMEEDLERIFGRRVDLLTRQAVEQSRNYIRKKSILASLEKVYGA
;
A
#
# COMPACT_ATOMS: atom_id res chain seq x y z
N MET A 1 0.25 4.01 -13.59
CA MET A 1 1.51 3.91 -12.82
C MET A 1 2.17 5.28 -12.68
N ASN A 2 2.08 5.87 -11.48
CA ASN A 2 2.59 7.21 -11.17
C ASN A 2 4.13 7.28 -11.26
N ALA A 3 4.68 8.43 -11.66
CA ALA A 3 6.14 8.64 -11.81
C ALA A 3 6.91 8.48 -10.49
N LEU A 4 6.29 8.82 -9.36
CA LEU A 4 6.86 8.66 -8.01
C LEU A 4 7.09 7.18 -7.66
N ILE A 5 6.09 6.34 -7.92
CA ILE A 5 6.19 4.89 -7.66
C ILE A 5 7.29 4.26 -8.53
N ARG A 6 7.40 4.69 -9.80
CA ARG A 6 8.44 4.19 -10.70
C ARG A 6 9.85 4.54 -10.24
N SER A 7 10.08 5.75 -9.74
CA SER A 7 11.42 6.17 -9.27
C SER A 7 11.85 5.48 -7.98
N ARG A 8 10.89 5.00 -7.18
CA ARG A 8 11.12 4.31 -5.90
C ARG A 8 11.01 2.78 -6.00
N LYS A 9 10.80 2.23 -7.20
CA LYS A 9 10.56 0.79 -7.41
C LYS A 9 11.56 -0.14 -6.71
N LYS A 10 12.86 0.17 -6.78
CA LYS A 10 13.90 -0.65 -6.12
C LYS A 10 13.77 -0.67 -4.59
N GLN A 11 13.42 0.45 -3.99
CA GLN A 11 13.24 0.55 -2.54
C GLN A 11 11.97 -0.19 -2.10
N ILE A 12 10.90 -0.09 -2.90
CA ILE A 12 9.65 -0.84 -2.68
C ILE A 12 9.92 -2.35 -2.79
N GLU A 13 10.67 -2.79 -3.79
CA GLU A 13 11.04 -4.21 -3.94
C GLU A 13 11.85 -4.73 -2.74
N ALA A 14 12.79 -3.93 -2.22
CA ALA A 14 13.55 -4.29 -1.03
C ALA A 14 12.66 -4.38 0.21
N PHE A 15 11.80 -3.39 0.43
CA PHE A 15 10.81 -3.35 1.50
C PHE A 15 9.89 -4.57 1.46
N CYS A 16 9.33 -4.90 0.28
CA CYS A 16 8.44 -6.05 0.15
C CYS A 16 9.14 -7.37 0.47
N LYS A 17 10.43 -7.51 0.13
CA LYS A 17 11.21 -8.70 0.47
C LYS A 17 11.49 -8.79 1.96
N GLU A 18 11.87 -7.68 2.60
CA GLU A 18 12.17 -7.62 4.04
C GLU A 18 10.95 -8.00 4.89
N TRP A 19 9.78 -7.48 4.52
CA TRP A 19 8.54 -7.73 5.24
C TRP A 19 7.77 -8.98 4.78
N ASN A 20 8.34 -9.76 3.85
CA ASN A 20 7.71 -10.94 3.25
C ASN A 20 6.29 -10.65 2.70
N ILE A 21 6.15 -9.51 2.01
CA ILE A 21 4.92 -9.08 1.35
C ILE A 21 4.76 -9.87 0.05
N ARG A 22 3.58 -10.48 -0.12
CA ARG A 22 3.22 -11.21 -1.34
C ARG A 22 2.86 -10.27 -2.47
N GLU A 23 2.03 -9.27 -2.18
CA GLU A 23 1.54 -8.31 -3.15
C GLU A 23 1.45 -6.92 -2.53
N LEU A 24 1.89 -5.90 -3.27
CA LEU A 24 1.71 -4.49 -2.91
C LEU A 24 1.01 -3.77 -4.05
N GLN A 25 -0.10 -3.13 -3.70
CA GLN A 25 -0.97 -2.41 -4.61
C GLN A 25 -1.20 -1.00 -4.05
N VAL A 26 -1.40 -0.04 -4.94
CA VAL A 26 -1.73 1.34 -4.56
C VAL A 26 -3.14 1.67 -5.03
N PHE A 27 -3.83 2.57 -4.34
CA PHE A 27 -5.19 2.98 -4.71
C PHE A 27 -5.42 4.45 -4.42
N GLY A 28 -6.63 4.95 -4.70
CA GLY A 28 -7.03 6.30 -4.31
C GLY A 28 -6.35 7.38 -5.14
N SER A 29 -5.95 8.48 -4.49
CA SER A 29 -5.55 9.70 -5.21
C SER A 29 -4.29 9.50 -6.08
N VAL A 30 -3.39 8.60 -5.68
CA VAL A 30 -2.13 8.31 -6.39
C VAL A 30 -2.32 7.73 -7.80
N THR A 31 -3.48 7.11 -8.06
CA THR A 31 -3.86 6.57 -9.39
C THR A 31 -4.61 7.59 -10.25
N THR A 32 -4.94 8.77 -9.71
CA THR A 32 -5.69 9.81 -10.40
C THR A 32 -4.84 11.05 -10.71
N ASN A 33 -5.29 11.88 -11.66
CA ASN A 33 -4.63 13.15 -12.01
C ASN A 33 -4.67 14.21 -10.90
N ASN A 34 -5.39 13.97 -9.80
CA ASN A 34 -5.49 14.89 -8.66
C ASN A 34 -4.41 14.62 -7.59
N PHE A 35 -3.42 13.78 -7.88
CA PHE A 35 -2.30 13.51 -6.98
C PHE A 35 -1.40 14.74 -6.84
N GLY A 36 -1.51 15.42 -5.71
CA GLY A 36 -0.78 16.65 -5.40
C GLY A 36 0.46 16.43 -4.55
N PRO A 37 1.25 17.49 -4.31
CA PRO A 37 2.43 17.44 -3.46
C PRO A 37 2.12 17.16 -1.97
N GLN A 38 0.89 17.35 -1.53
CA GLN A 38 0.43 17.10 -0.15
C GLN A 38 -0.47 15.86 -0.01
N SER A 39 -0.71 15.13 -1.10
CA SER A 39 -1.56 13.93 -1.06
C SER A 39 -0.83 12.78 -0.36
N ASP A 40 -1.57 12.10 0.52
CA ASP A 40 -1.14 10.84 1.13
C ASP A 40 -1.08 9.73 0.07
N ILE A 41 -0.28 8.70 0.32
CA ILE A 41 -0.15 7.54 -0.56
C ILE A 41 -0.90 6.37 0.06
N ASP A 42 -2.02 5.99 -0.53
CA ASP A 42 -2.81 4.86 -0.06
C ASP A 42 -2.27 3.54 -0.62
N ILE A 43 -1.90 2.61 0.26
CA ILE A 43 -1.26 1.33 -0.07
C ILE A 43 -2.06 0.18 0.53
N VAL A 44 -2.33 -0.85 -0.28
CA VAL A 44 -2.79 -2.16 0.19
C VAL A 44 -1.66 -3.17 0.05
N VAL A 45 -1.34 -3.83 1.16
CA VAL A 45 -0.42 -4.97 1.18
C VAL A 45 -1.16 -6.27 1.44
N ASP A 46 -0.67 -7.33 0.83
CA ASP A 46 -1.12 -8.68 1.06
C ASP A 46 0.05 -9.59 1.42
N PHE A 47 -0.20 -10.52 2.32
CA PHE A 47 0.82 -11.38 2.89
C PHE A 47 0.58 -12.85 2.54
N PRO A 48 1.62 -13.69 2.52
CA PRO A 48 1.45 -15.14 2.38
C PRO A 48 0.54 -15.70 3.49
N LYS A 49 -0.24 -16.74 3.17
CA LYS A 49 -1.10 -17.42 4.13
C LYS A 49 -0.29 -17.88 5.36
N GLY A 50 -0.80 -17.58 6.55
CA GLY A 50 -0.13 -17.90 7.81
C GLY A 50 0.79 -16.80 8.35
N SER A 51 1.09 -15.77 7.55
CA SER A 51 1.80 -14.59 8.04
C SER A 51 0.87 -13.79 8.96
N ARG A 52 1.33 -13.54 10.19
CA ARG A 52 0.61 -12.69 11.15
C ARG A 52 1.50 -11.51 11.48
N HIS A 53 1.03 -10.32 11.14
CA HIS A 53 1.66 -9.07 11.54
C HIS A 53 0.86 -8.44 12.68
N THR A 54 1.57 -8.00 13.71
CA THR A 54 0.97 -7.23 14.80
C THR A 54 0.71 -5.79 14.37
N LEU A 55 -0.16 -5.07 15.10
CA LEU A 55 -0.40 -3.65 14.83
C LEU A 55 0.88 -2.81 14.90
N ILE A 56 1.81 -3.16 15.79
CA ILE A 56 3.12 -2.49 15.91
C ILE A 56 3.98 -2.73 14.66
N GLN A 57 3.94 -3.93 14.08
CA GLN A 57 4.66 -4.21 12.84
C GLN A 57 4.06 -3.45 11.65
N LEU A 58 2.74 -3.36 11.58
CA LEU A 58 2.06 -2.56 10.55
C LEU A 58 2.42 -1.06 10.68
N ALA A 59 2.46 -0.51 11.90
CA ALA A 59 2.89 0.87 12.12
C ALA A 59 4.34 1.10 11.69
N ARG A 60 5.25 0.14 11.94
CA ARG A 60 6.65 0.23 11.46
C ARG A 60 6.74 0.17 9.94
N MET A 61 5.96 -0.70 9.30
CA MET A 61 5.88 -0.77 7.84
C MET A 61 5.41 0.56 7.25
N GLU A 62 4.41 1.19 7.85
CA GLU A 62 3.91 2.51 7.48
C GLU A 62 5.03 3.55 7.57
N GLU A 63 5.71 3.67 8.71
CA GLU A 63 6.85 4.60 8.88
C GLU A 63 7.98 4.36 7.86
N ASP A 64 8.32 3.10 7.57
CA ASP A 64 9.37 2.77 6.60
C ASP A 64 8.95 3.19 5.17
N LEU A 65 7.68 2.98 4.81
CA LEU A 65 7.14 3.45 3.54
C LEU A 65 7.11 4.99 3.48
N GLU A 66 6.73 5.66 4.57
CA GLU A 66 6.77 7.12 4.65
C GLU A 66 8.19 7.65 4.42
N ARG A 67 9.22 6.98 4.96
CA ARG A 67 10.63 7.33 4.71
C ARG A 67 11.03 7.10 3.25
N ILE A 68 10.56 6.04 2.61
CA ILE A 68 10.84 5.74 1.19
C ILE A 68 10.23 6.81 0.27
N PHE A 69 8.99 7.20 0.55
CA PHE A 69 8.26 8.16 -0.27
C PHE A 69 8.48 9.62 0.12
N GLY A 70 8.95 9.87 1.34
CA GLY A 70 9.12 11.21 1.91
C GLY A 70 7.79 11.92 2.19
N ARG A 71 6.70 11.16 2.36
CA ARG A 71 5.33 11.65 2.54
C ARG A 71 4.52 10.65 3.35
N ARG A 72 3.36 11.10 3.86
CA ARG A 72 2.42 10.24 4.57
C ARG A 72 1.91 9.09 3.70
N VAL A 73 1.75 7.94 4.33
CA VAL A 73 1.31 6.69 3.70
C VAL A 73 0.17 6.12 4.56
N ASP A 74 -0.97 5.81 3.94
CA ASP A 74 -2.03 5.01 4.61
C ASP A 74 -1.83 3.54 4.22
N LEU A 75 -1.41 2.72 5.17
CA LEU A 75 -1.14 1.31 4.95
C LEU A 75 -2.33 0.45 5.41
N LEU A 76 -2.98 -0.21 4.45
CA LEU A 76 -4.04 -1.18 4.70
C LEU A 76 -3.60 -2.59 4.35
N THR A 77 -4.13 -3.58 5.07
CA THR A 77 -4.00 -4.98 4.67
C THR A 77 -5.18 -5.40 3.81
N ARG A 78 -4.94 -6.24 2.81
CA ARG A 78 -6.00 -6.76 1.92
C ARG A 78 -7.12 -7.42 2.72
N GLN A 79 -6.77 -8.18 3.74
CA GLN A 79 -7.71 -8.79 4.67
C GLN A 79 -8.59 -7.76 5.39
N ALA A 80 -8.01 -6.68 5.92
CA ALA A 80 -8.79 -5.64 6.61
C ALA A 80 -9.76 -4.93 5.66
N VAL A 81 -9.35 -4.66 4.42
CA VAL A 81 -10.23 -4.08 3.39
C VAL A 81 -11.38 -5.04 3.06
N GLU A 82 -11.09 -6.33 2.89
CA GLU A 82 -12.12 -7.33 2.58
C GLU A 82 -13.10 -7.57 3.73
N GLN A 83 -12.65 -7.49 4.98
CA GLN A 83 -13.47 -7.64 6.18
C GLN A 83 -14.20 -6.34 6.57
N SER A 84 -13.89 -5.21 5.94
CA SER A 84 -14.52 -3.93 6.25
C SER A 84 -16.04 -3.98 6.04
N ARG A 85 -16.78 -3.54 7.07
CA ARG A 85 -18.25 -3.42 7.03
C ARG A 85 -18.71 -2.29 6.11
N ASN A 86 -17.82 -1.34 5.78
CA ASN A 86 -18.14 -0.25 4.85
C ASN A 86 -18.00 -0.74 3.40
N TYR A 87 -19.11 -1.24 2.87
CA TYR A 87 -19.18 -1.79 1.51
C TYR A 87 -18.78 -0.79 0.43
N ILE A 88 -19.15 0.49 0.58
CA ILE A 88 -18.83 1.53 -0.40
C ILE A 88 -17.32 1.76 -0.46
N ARG A 89 -16.68 1.95 0.72
CA ARG A 89 -15.22 2.13 0.80
C ARG A 89 -14.49 0.90 0.28
N LYS A 90 -14.88 -0.31 0.71
CA LYS A 90 -14.33 -1.57 0.21
C LYS A 90 -14.40 -1.67 -1.32
N LYS A 91 -15.58 -1.42 -1.91
CA LYS A 91 -15.77 -1.50 -3.36
C LYS A 91 -14.92 -0.47 -4.11
N SER A 92 -14.83 0.76 -3.60
CA SER A 92 -14.01 1.82 -4.19
C SER A 92 -12.51 1.48 -4.15
N ILE A 93 -12.01 0.99 -3.02
CA ILE A 93 -10.60 0.56 -2.89
C ILE A 93 -10.33 -0.57 -3.89
N LEU A 94 -11.08 -1.67 -3.81
CA LEU A 94 -10.84 -2.86 -4.63
C LEU A 94 -10.94 -2.59 -6.14
N ALA A 95 -11.81 -1.66 -6.56
CA ALA A 95 -11.97 -1.30 -7.97
C ALA A 95 -10.84 -0.39 -8.51
N SER A 96 -10.06 0.25 -7.64
CA SER A 96 -9.01 1.22 -8.01
C SER A 96 -7.59 0.74 -7.68
N LEU A 97 -7.43 -0.54 -7.31
CA LEU A 97 -6.12 -1.13 -7.02
C LEU A 97 -5.26 -1.19 -8.29
N GLU A 98 -4.10 -0.56 -8.22
CA GLU A 98 -3.04 -0.68 -9.22
C GLU A 98 -1.86 -1.45 -8.61
N LYS A 99 -1.44 -2.53 -9.27
CA LYS A 99 -0.35 -3.38 -8.82
C LYS A 99 1.00 -2.69 -8.96
N VAL A 100 1.81 -2.74 -7.91
CA VAL A 100 3.18 -2.20 -7.90
C VAL A 100 4.23 -3.31 -7.73
N TYR A 101 3.95 -4.31 -6.90
CA TYR A 101 4.83 -5.44 -6.63
C TYR A 101 4.04 -6.73 -6.39
N GLY A 102 4.63 -7.87 -6.73
CA GLY A 102 4.05 -9.19 -6.46
C GLY A 102 3.27 -9.80 -7.63
N ALA A 103 2.72 -10.98 -7.40
CA ALA A 103 2.05 -11.83 -8.38
C ALA A 103 0.53 -11.80 -8.22
#